data_AF-A0A918P9X2-F1
#
_entry.id   AF-A0A918P9X2-F1
#
_cell.length_a   1.000
_cell.length_b   1.000
_cell.length_c   1.000
_cell.angle_alpha   90.00
_cell.angle_beta   90.00
_cell.angle_gamma   90.00
#
_symmetry.space_group_name_H-M   'P 1'
#
loop_
_entity.id
_entity.type
_entity.pdbx_description
1 polymer ?
#
loop_
_entity_poly.entity_id
_entity_poly.type
_entity_poly.pdbx_seq_one_letter_code
_entity_poly.pdbx_strand_id
1 'polypeptide(L)'
;MKLSRSLAVAAAAALTTPVVLFTAAPALAAGTSATQTQTQTQMQNQPTYEELVKAADDAKKAYEEAVTAKEKALEKVKATLDALSSDTHPLRAAEIAADKEAKEAADAQEAAEKAVADAKARLEAAQGDAEKAEAQQALETAEADLAKAVEAKKAADAAAEAAGTAVSDARVAATQEYSLVQDAPEKALKAKKAAEEALAAAKKCVREDGLTSLAVGLPSKIVAGTTVDFTLRVTNGTERTLTVDPLVFFHVNGEGRGEKSALKAEWSNGADWQTLSGTEPEHIAHIDVLKPGGQSDVKLRLTVDSEAQDADALALFAGDASDAYNPCVLGPMKRYDFELLPAGSNPGPVDEAKPGQPGEDDDKRPGAAKPGTDTGTSPQGGTSEQAAATGTDADGALATTGTSSAMGPLAVAGAVTVVLGVGVVVVVRRRKAADNV
;
A
#
# COMPACT_ATOMS: atom_id res chain seq x y z
N MET A 1 54.35 -26.34 23.95
CA MET A 1 53.94 -25.25 24.84
C MET A 1 52.53 -24.81 24.48
N LYS A 2 51.78 -24.44 25.53
CA LYS A 2 50.35 -24.12 25.68
C LYS A 2 49.58 -23.51 24.49
N LEU A 3 48.34 -24.01 24.40
CA LEU A 3 47.17 -23.46 23.72
C LEU A 3 46.85 -22.02 24.16
N SER A 4 46.38 -21.20 23.23
CA SER A 4 45.45 -20.10 23.52
C SER A 4 44.46 -19.96 22.37
N ARG A 5 43.22 -20.39 22.66
CA ARG A 5 41.98 -20.12 21.92
C ARG A 5 41.56 -18.67 22.17
N SER A 6 41.01 -18.00 21.15
CA SER A 6 40.10 -16.85 21.27
C SER A 6 39.34 -16.75 19.93
N LEU A 7 38.28 -17.53 19.72
CA LEU A 7 36.85 -17.21 19.96
C LEU A 7 36.36 -15.98 19.19
N ALA A 8 35.58 -16.30 18.15
CA ALA A 8 34.80 -15.41 17.32
C ALA A 8 33.66 -14.75 18.11
N VAL A 9 33.37 -13.50 17.77
CA VAL A 9 32.11 -12.82 18.12
C VAL A 9 31.26 -12.79 16.85
N ALA A 10 30.32 -13.72 16.77
CA ALA A 10 29.21 -13.69 15.84
C ALA A 10 28.04 -12.98 16.54
N ALA A 11 27.59 -11.86 15.98
CA ALA A 11 26.33 -11.23 16.34
C ALA A 11 25.32 -11.53 15.23
N ALA A 12 24.54 -12.60 15.41
CA ALA A 12 23.35 -12.88 14.65
C ALA A 12 22.16 -12.24 15.38
N ALA A 13 21.57 -11.21 14.80
CA ALA A 13 20.26 -10.71 15.23
C ALA A 13 19.19 -11.45 14.42
N ALA A 14 18.63 -12.48 15.04
CA ALA A 14 17.41 -13.12 14.58
C ALA A 14 16.21 -12.24 14.98
N LEU A 15 15.41 -11.84 14.00
CA LEU A 15 14.04 -11.37 14.24
C LEU A 15 13.10 -12.40 13.60
N THR A 16 12.80 -13.43 14.40
CA THR A 16 11.70 -14.36 14.16
C THR A 16 10.47 -13.82 14.88
N THR A 17 9.48 -13.32 14.14
CA THR A 17 8.10 -13.22 14.65
C THR A 17 7.32 -14.45 14.18
N PRO A 18 6.47 -15.05 15.03
CA PRO A 18 5.76 -16.27 14.71
C PRO A 18 4.61 -15.99 13.74
N VAL A 19 4.65 -16.68 12.59
CA VAL A 19 3.53 -16.78 11.65
C VAL A 19 2.46 -17.67 12.28
N VAL A 20 1.35 -17.09 12.73
CA VAL A 20 0.17 -17.85 13.15
C VAL A 20 -0.63 -18.24 11.91
N LEU A 21 -0.51 -19.50 11.50
CA LEU A 21 -1.30 -20.13 10.45
C LEU A 21 -2.70 -20.48 11.01
N PHE A 22 -3.72 -19.69 10.72
CA PHE A 22 -5.11 -20.12 10.85
C PHE A 22 -5.53 -20.84 9.56
N THR A 23 -5.46 -22.18 9.59
CA THR A 23 -6.17 -23.03 8.63
C THR A 23 -7.27 -23.77 9.39
N ALA A 24 -8.53 -23.42 9.13
CA ALA A 24 -9.68 -24.18 9.60
C ALA A 24 -10.42 -24.71 8.37
N ALA A 25 -10.44 -26.04 8.23
CA ALA A 25 -11.33 -26.76 7.32
C ALA A 25 -12.76 -26.78 7.90
N PRO A 26 -13.83 -26.76 7.09
CA PRO A 26 -15.19 -26.80 7.61
C PRO A 26 -15.59 -28.24 7.97
N ALA A 27 -15.92 -28.47 9.24
CA ALA A 27 -16.68 -29.63 9.65
C ALA A 27 -18.18 -29.30 9.52
N LEU A 28 -18.85 -29.95 8.56
CA LEU A 28 -20.30 -29.92 8.38
C LEU A 28 -20.98 -30.72 9.50
N ALA A 29 -21.77 -30.07 10.36
CA ALA A 29 -22.91 -30.70 11.04
C ALA A 29 -23.90 -29.68 11.64
N ALA A 30 -25.18 -29.88 11.29
CA ALA A 30 -26.40 -29.49 12.01
C ALA A 30 -26.78 -27.99 12.14
N GLY A 31 -27.46 -27.49 11.11
CA GLY A 31 -28.84 -26.98 11.21
C GLY A 31 -29.24 -26.01 12.32
N THR A 32 -28.71 -24.78 12.30
CA THR A 32 -29.41 -23.59 12.85
C THR A 32 -29.05 -22.36 12.00
N SER A 33 -30.07 -21.60 11.59
CA SER A 33 -30.10 -20.31 10.87
C SER A 33 -28.78 -19.73 10.35
N ALA A 34 -28.46 -20.01 9.08
CA ALA A 34 -27.23 -19.60 8.38
C ALA A 34 -27.08 -18.08 8.11
N THR A 35 -28.10 -17.26 8.38
CA THR A 35 -28.04 -15.80 8.16
C THR A 35 -27.46 -15.03 9.35
N GLN A 36 -27.48 -15.59 10.57
CA GLN A 36 -26.99 -14.90 11.78
C GLN A 36 -25.49 -15.11 12.05
N THR A 37 -24.90 -16.20 11.56
CA THR A 37 -23.48 -16.50 11.83
C THR A 37 -22.54 -15.79 10.85
N GLN A 38 -23.01 -15.37 9.67
CA GLN A 38 -22.16 -14.75 8.64
C GLN A 38 -21.74 -13.31 8.98
N THR A 39 -22.60 -12.49 9.60
CA THR A 39 -22.27 -11.10 9.98
C THR A 39 -21.27 -11.05 11.15
N GLN A 40 -21.45 -11.88 12.18
CA GLN A 40 -20.51 -11.91 13.33
C GLN A 40 -19.14 -12.49 12.96
N THR A 41 -19.07 -13.49 12.08
CA THR A 41 -17.79 -14.09 11.67
C THR A 41 -17.04 -13.22 10.66
N GLN A 42 -17.74 -12.40 9.85
CA GLN A 42 -17.08 -11.43 8.96
C GLN A 42 -16.47 -10.25 9.73
N MET A 43 -17.11 -9.77 10.80
CA MET A 43 -16.52 -8.70 11.64
C MET A 43 -15.30 -9.17 12.44
N GLN A 44 -15.14 -10.47 12.70
CA GLN A 44 -13.99 -11.00 13.45
C GLN A 44 -12.70 -11.13 12.61
N ASN A 45 -12.76 -10.98 11.29
CA ASN A 45 -11.62 -11.20 10.39
C ASN A 45 -11.26 -9.97 9.53
N GLN A 46 -11.94 -8.84 9.71
CA GLN A 46 -11.61 -7.59 9.02
C GLN A 46 -10.60 -6.79 9.85
N PRO A 47 -9.55 -6.22 9.23
CA PRO A 47 -8.64 -5.32 9.93
C PRO A 47 -9.38 -4.06 10.41
N THR A 48 -9.04 -3.63 11.62
CA THR A 48 -9.48 -2.34 12.19
C THR A 48 -8.96 -1.17 11.36
N TYR A 49 -9.57 0.01 11.49
CA TYR A 49 -9.12 1.22 10.82
C TYR A 49 -7.67 1.57 11.22
N GLU A 50 -7.33 1.40 12.50
CA GLU A 50 -5.96 1.62 12.99
C GLU A 50 -4.96 0.64 12.35
N GLU A 51 -5.32 -0.64 12.21
CA GLU A 51 -4.50 -1.63 11.50
C GLU A 51 -4.35 -1.29 10.02
N LEU A 52 -5.39 -0.76 9.37
CA LEU A 52 -5.32 -0.29 7.98
C LEU A 52 -4.41 0.93 7.83
N VAL A 53 -4.46 1.89 8.75
CA VAL A 53 -3.52 3.03 8.79
C VAL A 53 -2.08 2.53 8.89
N LYS A 54 -1.83 1.64 9.87
CA LYS A 54 -0.52 1.03 10.05
C LYS A 54 -0.05 0.26 8.81
N ALA A 55 -0.92 -0.53 8.19
CA ALA A 55 -0.61 -1.29 7.00
C ALA A 55 -0.25 -0.39 5.80
N ALA A 56 -0.94 0.75 5.64
CA ALA A 56 -0.62 1.73 4.61
C ALA A 56 0.75 2.38 4.85
N ASP A 57 1.07 2.75 6.09
CA ASP A 57 2.37 3.31 6.46
C ASP A 57 3.51 2.30 6.27
N ASP A 58 3.32 1.06 6.72
CA ASP A 58 4.30 -0.01 6.56
C ASP A 58 4.52 -0.35 5.07
N ALA A 59 3.46 -0.38 4.25
CA ALA A 59 3.58 -0.62 2.82
C ALA A 59 4.27 0.55 2.09
N LYS A 60 4.02 1.79 2.51
CA LYS A 60 4.74 2.97 1.99
C LYS A 60 6.22 2.88 2.31
N LYS A 61 6.58 2.56 3.55
CA LYS A 61 7.97 2.39 3.97
C LYS A 61 8.66 1.26 3.19
N ALA A 62 8.01 0.12 3.02
CA ALA A 62 8.55 -1.00 2.25
C ALA A 62 8.81 -0.62 0.79
N TYR A 63 7.95 0.20 0.18
CA TYR A 63 8.18 0.74 -1.16
C TYR A 63 9.41 1.65 -1.22
N GLU A 64 9.56 2.58 -0.28
CA GLU A 64 10.71 3.49 -0.20
C GLU A 64 12.04 2.73 0.01
N GLU A 65 12.03 1.71 0.88
CA GLU A 65 13.18 0.83 1.10
C GLU A 65 13.52 0.02 -0.16
N ALA A 66 12.52 -0.50 -0.87
CA ALA A 66 12.73 -1.24 -2.13
C ALA A 66 13.33 -0.36 -3.22
N VAL A 67 12.85 0.89 -3.37
CA VAL A 67 13.42 1.87 -4.32
C VAL A 67 14.88 2.15 -3.97
N THR A 68 15.17 2.44 -2.71
CA THR A 68 16.54 2.70 -2.23
C THR A 68 17.46 1.50 -2.47
N ALA A 69 16.98 0.28 -2.22
CA ALA A 69 17.75 -0.94 -2.46
C ALA A 69 18.08 -1.14 -3.95
N LYS A 70 17.10 -0.88 -4.84
CA LYS A 70 17.31 -0.94 -6.30
C LYS A 70 18.33 0.09 -6.76
N GLU A 71 18.27 1.32 -6.26
CA GLU A 71 19.24 2.38 -6.58
C GLU A 71 20.67 2.00 -6.16
N LYS A 72 20.85 1.54 -4.92
CA LYS A 72 22.15 1.08 -4.42
C LYS A 72 22.70 -0.11 -5.20
N ALA A 73 21.85 -1.07 -5.56
CA ALA A 73 22.27 -2.20 -6.38
C ALA A 73 22.67 -1.76 -7.79
N LEU A 74 21.93 -0.82 -8.40
CA LEU A 74 22.28 -0.27 -9.72
C LEU A 74 23.63 0.46 -9.69
N GLU A 75 23.88 1.26 -8.65
CA GLU A 75 25.17 1.93 -8.45
C GLU A 75 26.32 0.92 -8.32
N LYS A 76 26.14 -0.13 -7.51
CA LYS A 76 27.13 -1.20 -7.34
C LYS A 76 27.41 -1.93 -8.65
N VAL A 77 26.38 -2.29 -9.41
CA VAL A 77 26.54 -2.95 -10.72
C VAL A 77 27.28 -2.04 -11.68
N LYS A 78 26.90 -0.76 -11.77
CA LYS A 78 27.59 0.21 -12.62
C LYS A 78 29.07 0.32 -12.26
N ALA A 79 29.39 0.53 -10.98
CA ALA A 79 30.76 0.60 -10.52
C ALA A 79 31.57 -0.68 -10.83
N THR A 80 30.95 -1.85 -10.70
CA THR A 80 31.58 -3.13 -11.02
C THR A 80 31.85 -3.29 -12.51
N LEU A 81 30.87 -2.94 -13.36
CA LEU A 81 31.02 -3.00 -14.82
C LEU A 81 32.03 -1.98 -15.34
N ASP A 82 32.05 -0.77 -14.78
CA ASP A 82 33.03 0.26 -15.11
C ASP A 82 34.45 -0.21 -14.73
N ALA A 83 34.62 -0.82 -13.55
CA ALA A 83 35.88 -1.43 -13.15
C ALA A 83 36.30 -2.56 -14.09
N LEU A 84 35.40 -3.50 -14.41
CA LEU A 84 35.66 -4.62 -15.34
C LEU A 84 35.98 -4.16 -16.77
N SER A 85 35.64 -2.93 -17.13
CA SER A 85 35.94 -2.34 -18.44
C SER A 85 37.30 -1.64 -18.48
N SER A 86 37.95 -1.45 -17.33
CA SER A 86 39.28 -0.86 -17.26
C SER A 86 40.36 -1.88 -17.60
N ASP A 87 41.29 -1.51 -18.48
CA ASP A 87 42.47 -2.33 -18.82
C ASP A 87 43.37 -2.59 -17.59
N THR A 88 43.23 -1.81 -16.52
CA THR A 88 43.96 -2.00 -15.26
C THR A 88 43.31 -3.03 -14.33
N HIS A 89 42.08 -3.45 -14.63
CA HIS A 89 41.40 -4.45 -13.82
C HIS A 89 42.04 -5.83 -14.04
N PRO A 90 42.33 -6.62 -12.99
CA PRO A 90 43.10 -7.87 -13.13
C PRO A 90 42.54 -8.85 -14.15
N LEU A 91 41.21 -9.02 -14.22
CA LEU A 91 40.58 -9.92 -15.19
C LEU A 91 40.71 -9.39 -16.64
N ARG A 92 40.56 -8.07 -16.83
CA ARG A 92 40.65 -7.45 -18.15
C ARG A 92 42.10 -7.40 -18.64
N ALA A 93 43.03 -7.11 -17.74
CA ALA A 93 44.46 -7.18 -18.01
C ALA A 93 44.90 -8.60 -18.42
N ALA A 94 44.37 -9.63 -17.74
CA ALA A 94 44.64 -11.02 -18.07
C ALA A 94 44.07 -11.42 -19.45
N GLU A 95 42.85 -10.97 -19.77
CA GLU A 95 42.24 -11.16 -21.09
C GLU A 95 43.08 -10.49 -22.19
N ILE A 96 43.47 -9.22 -22.01
CA ILE A 96 44.33 -8.49 -22.96
C ILE A 96 45.67 -9.21 -23.17
N ALA A 97 46.28 -9.72 -22.10
CA ALA A 97 47.55 -10.44 -22.18
C ALA A 97 47.39 -11.77 -22.93
N ALA A 98 46.34 -12.54 -22.64
CA ALA A 98 46.08 -13.82 -23.28
C ALA A 98 45.72 -13.65 -24.77
N ASP A 99 44.93 -12.62 -25.13
CA ASP A 99 44.63 -12.27 -26.52
C ASP A 99 45.91 -11.90 -27.29
N LYS A 100 46.83 -11.18 -26.63
CA LYS A 100 48.12 -10.84 -27.22
C LYS A 100 48.99 -12.08 -27.46
N GLU A 101 49.07 -12.99 -26.47
CA GLU A 101 49.81 -14.25 -26.61
C GLU A 101 49.21 -15.14 -27.71
N ALA A 102 47.88 -15.24 -27.80
CA ALA A 102 47.19 -15.97 -28.87
C ALA A 102 47.51 -15.40 -30.25
N LYS A 103 47.57 -14.07 -30.37
CA LYS A 103 47.99 -13.40 -31.61
C LYS A 103 49.45 -13.70 -31.96
N GLU A 104 50.37 -13.56 -31.00
CA GLU A 104 51.79 -13.86 -31.22
C GLU A 104 52.01 -15.34 -31.60
N ALA A 105 51.25 -16.27 -31.01
CA ALA A 105 51.30 -17.69 -31.36
C ALA A 105 50.70 -18.00 -32.75
N ALA A 106 49.65 -17.27 -33.15
CA ALA A 106 49.10 -17.36 -34.50
C ALA A 106 50.11 -16.88 -35.55
N ASP A 107 50.76 -15.75 -35.32
CA ASP A 107 51.81 -15.20 -36.19
C ASP A 107 53.01 -16.17 -36.29
N ALA A 108 53.38 -16.83 -35.19
CA ALA A 108 54.44 -17.84 -35.16
C ALA A 108 54.07 -19.12 -35.94
N GLN A 109 52.80 -19.57 -35.86
CA GLN A 109 52.32 -20.68 -36.66
C GLN A 109 52.38 -20.33 -38.16
N GLU A 110 51.91 -19.16 -38.57
CA GLU A 110 51.96 -18.72 -39.97
C GLU A 110 53.41 -18.68 -40.49
N ALA A 111 54.35 -18.20 -39.68
CA ALA A 111 55.77 -18.20 -40.01
C ALA A 111 56.34 -19.63 -40.17
N ALA A 112 55.93 -20.58 -39.30
CA ALA A 112 56.35 -21.98 -39.39
C ALA A 112 55.74 -22.70 -40.61
N GLU A 113 54.47 -22.42 -40.93
CA GLU A 113 53.81 -22.93 -42.15
C GLU A 113 54.55 -22.45 -43.41
N LYS A 114 54.94 -21.19 -43.44
CA LYS A 114 55.76 -20.63 -44.51
C LYS A 114 57.14 -21.29 -44.59
N ALA A 115 57.80 -21.55 -43.46
CA ALA A 115 59.09 -22.23 -43.43
C ALA A 115 59.01 -23.67 -43.97
N VAL A 116 57.93 -24.40 -43.66
CA VAL A 116 57.67 -25.73 -44.26
C VAL A 116 57.48 -25.63 -45.76
N ALA A 117 56.72 -24.64 -46.25
CA ALA A 117 56.54 -24.43 -47.68
C ALA A 117 57.87 -24.11 -48.40
N ASP A 118 58.69 -23.24 -47.82
CA ASP A 118 60.02 -22.89 -48.35
C ASP A 118 60.97 -24.10 -48.34
N ALA A 119 60.95 -24.93 -47.28
CA ALA A 119 61.76 -26.14 -47.19
C ALA A 119 61.35 -27.21 -48.23
N LYS A 120 60.05 -27.38 -48.46
CA LYS A 120 59.53 -28.25 -49.54
C LYS A 120 60.01 -27.79 -50.91
N ALA A 121 59.92 -26.49 -51.19
CA ALA A 121 60.39 -25.93 -52.47
C ALA A 121 61.90 -26.14 -52.69
N ARG A 122 62.72 -26.03 -51.62
CA ARG A 122 64.16 -26.31 -51.69
C ARG A 122 64.47 -27.78 -51.96
N LEU A 123 63.73 -28.69 -51.32
CA LEU A 123 63.86 -30.13 -51.55
C LEU A 123 63.50 -30.50 -53.00
N GLU A 124 62.46 -29.91 -53.57
CA GLU A 124 62.09 -30.10 -54.98
C GLU A 124 63.15 -29.57 -55.96
N ALA A 125 63.86 -28.50 -55.60
CA ALA A 125 64.89 -27.88 -56.45
C ALA A 125 66.27 -28.54 -56.37
N ALA A 126 66.54 -29.42 -55.39
CA ALA A 126 67.84 -30.03 -55.16
C ALA A 126 68.23 -31.04 -56.26
N GLN A 127 69.44 -30.90 -56.84
CA GLN A 127 69.86 -31.68 -58.00
C GLN A 127 70.90 -32.78 -57.68
N GLY A 128 71.53 -32.73 -56.50
CA GLY A 128 72.45 -33.77 -56.01
C GLY A 128 71.94 -34.54 -54.79
N ASP A 129 72.45 -35.76 -54.59
CA ASP A 129 72.05 -36.62 -53.45
C ASP A 129 72.39 -35.99 -52.09
N ALA A 130 73.50 -35.26 -52.00
CA ALA A 130 73.89 -34.54 -50.78
C ALA A 130 72.94 -33.34 -50.50
N GLU A 131 72.61 -32.54 -51.52
CA GLU A 131 71.67 -31.41 -51.38
C GLU A 131 70.26 -31.90 -51.00
N LYS A 132 69.81 -33.04 -51.55
CA LYS A 132 68.54 -33.65 -51.18
C LYS A 132 68.51 -34.10 -49.73
N ALA A 133 69.60 -34.70 -49.23
CA ALA A 133 69.69 -35.11 -47.84
C ALA A 133 69.63 -33.90 -46.88
N GLU A 134 70.33 -32.81 -47.20
CA GLU A 134 70.28 -31.57 -46.41
C GLU A 134 68.90 -30.91 -46.45
N ALA A 135 68.27 -30.83 -47.63
CA ALA A 135 66.94 -30.25 -47.78
C ALA A 135 65.86 -31.10 -47.08
N GLN A 136 66.00 -32.43 -47.07
CA GLN A 136 65.13 -33.34 -46.33
C GLN A 136 65.23 -33.09 -44.82
N GLN A 137 66.45 -32.95 -44.29
CA GLN A 137 66.66 -32.65 -42.88
C GLN A 137 66.11 -31.27 -42.49
N ALA A 138 66.22 -30.28 -43.38
CA ALA A 138 65.63 -28.96 -43.18
C ALA A 138 64.09 -29.01 -43.17
N LEU A 139 63.48 -29.84 -44.03
CA LEU A 139 62.04 -30.07 -44.03
C LEU A 139 61.56 -30.73 -42.74
N GLU A 140 62.22 -31.80 -42.30
CA GLU A 140 61.87 -32.48 -41.04
C GLU A 140 61.97 -31.52 -39.83
N THR A 141 62.97 -30.65 -39.83
CA THR A 141 63.12 -29.61 -38.79
C THR A 141 61.96 -28.61 -38.85
N ALA A 142 61.61 -28.12 -40.05
CA ALA A 142 60.52 -27.17 -40.24
C ALA A 142 59.15 -27.80 -39.86
N GLU A 143 58.91 -29.06 -40.19
CA GLU A 143 57.68 -29.77 -39.82
C GLU A 143 57.58 -30.00 -38.30
N ALA A 144 58.71 -30.30 -37.64
CA ALA A 144 58.76 -30.40 -36.18
C ALA A 144 58.49 -29.04 -35.50
N ASP A 145 59.01 -27.95 -36.05
CA ASP A 145 58.77 -26.60 -35.52
C ASP A 145 57.35 -26.13 -35.78
N LEU A 146 56.75 -26.46 -36.93
CA LEU A 146 55.33 -26.26 -37.19
C LEU A 146 54.47 -27.02 -36.17
N ALA A 147 54.77 -28.29 -35.89
CA ALA A 147 54.02 -29.05 -34.88
C ALA A 147 54.06 -28.39 -33.50
N LYS A 148 55.21 -27.84 -33.08
CA LYS A 148 55.32 -27.07 -31.84
C LYS A 148 54.52 -25.77 -31.89
N ALA A 149 54.56 -25.05 -33.01
CA ALA A 149 53.83 -23.79 -33.18
C ALA A 149 52.31 -24.01 -33.13
N VAL A 150 51.81 -25.08 -33.74
CA VAL A 150 50.39 -25.48 -33.70
C VAL A 150 49.93 -25.76 -32.26
N GLU A 151 50.69 -26.55 -31.50
CA GLU A 151 50.35 -26.82 -30.09
C GLU A 151 50.45 -25.57 -29.22
N ALA A 152 51.44 -24.70 -29.46
CA ALA A 152 51.56 -23.42 -28.78
C ALA A 152 50.36 -22.51 -29.06
N LYS A 153 49.93 -22.40 -30.32
CA LYS A 153 48.72 -21.63 -30.69
C LYS A 153 47.47 -22.19 -30.01
N LYS A 154 47.28 -23.51 -30.04
CA LYS A 154 46.14 -24.15 -29.38
C LYS A 154 46.10 -23.86 -27.88
N ALA A 155 47.25 -23.90 -27.21
CA ALA A 155 47.34 -23.55 -25.80
C ALA A 155 47.03 -22.07 -25.53
N ALA A 156 47.52 -21.16 -26.39
CA ALA A 156 47.29 -19.72 -26.27
C ALA A 156 45.82 -19.35 -26.56
N ASP A 157 45.19 -19.94 -27.58
CA ASP A 157 43.76 -19.76 -27.87
C ASP A 157 42.90 -20.22 -26.69
N ALA A 158 43.20 -21.38 -26.10
CA ALA A 158 42.48 -21.90 -24.94
C ALA A 158 42.66 -20.99 -23.70
N ALA A 159 43.84 -20.37 -23.54
CA ALA A 159 44.08 -19.40 -22.48
C ALA A 159 43.28 -18.10 -22.69
N ALA A 160 43.21 -17.60 -23.93
CA ALA A 160 42.41 -16.43 -24.30
C ALA A 160 40.92 -16.68 -24.06
N GLU A 161 40.39 -17.83 -24.49
CA GLU A 161 38.99 -18.22 -24.26
C GLU A 161 38.65 -18.31 -22.77
N ALA A 162 39.53 -18.91 -21.96
CA ALA A 162 39.35 -18.99 -20.52
C ALA A 162 39.37 -17.61 -19.84
N ALA A 163 40.24 -16.69 -20.30
CA ALA A 163 40.30 -15.33 -19.77
C ALA A 163 39.06 -14.50 -20.12
N GLY A 164 38.59 -14.57 -21.37
CA GLY A 164 37.34 -13.93 -21.81
C GLY A 164 36.10 -14.48 -21.09
N THR A 165 36.08 -15.79 -20.82
CA THR A 165 35.03 -16.42 -20.00
C THR A 165 35.04 -15.86 -18.57
N ALA A 166 36.20 -15.72 -17.95
CA ALA A 166 36.32 -15.18 -16.59
C ALA A 166 35.80 -13.74 -16.47
N VAL A 167 36.05 -12.89 -17.48
CA VAL A 167 35.49 -11.52 -17.53
C VAL A 167 33.97 -11.56 -17.71
N SER A 168 33.47 -12.43 -18.58
CA SER A 168 32.03 -12.59 -18.82
C SER A 168 31.29 -13.08 -17.57
N ASP A 169 31.84 -14.08 -16.89
CA ASP A 169 31.30 -14.61 -15.62
C ASP A 169 31.25 -13.52 -14.54
N ALA A 170 32.28 -12.67 -14.45
CA ALA A 170 32.29 -11.55 -13.51
C ALA A 170 31.20 -10.50 -13.83
N ARG A 171 30.94 -10.23 -15.11
CA ARG A 171 29.83 -9.34 -15.53
C ARG A 171 28.47 -9.95 -15.21
N VAL A 172 28.30 -11.24 -15.47
CA VAL A 172 27.06 -11.96 -15.13
C VAL A 172 26.83 -11.95 -13.61
N ALA A 173 27.85 -12.26 -12.81
CA ALA A 173 27.76 -12.22 -11.35
C ALA A 173 27.36 -10.83 -10.82
N ALA A 174 27.91 -9.75 -11.40
CA ALA A 174 27.52 -8.39 -11.03
C ALA A 174 26.04 -8.13 -11.31
N THR A 175 25.54 -8.48 -12.49
CA THR A 175 24.15 -8.23 -12.88
C THR A 175 23.11 -9.11 -12.17
N GLN A 176 23.50 -10.31 -11.72
CA GLN A 176 22.64 -11.20 -10.94
C GLN A 176 22.21 -10.59 -9.60
N GLU A 177 23.05 -9.79 -8.94
CA GLU A 177 22.66 -9.12 -7.70
C GLU A 177 21.56 -8.08 -7.93
N TYR A 178 21.61 -7.36 -9.05
CA TYR A 178 20.57 -6.40 -9.42
C TYR A 178 19.25 -7.07 -9.78
N SER A 179 19.29 -8.23 -10.45
CA SER A 179 18.06 -8.93 -10.84
C SER A 179 17.23 -9.40 -9.64
N LEU A 180 17.86 -9.64 -8.48
CA LEU A 180 17.16 -9.98 -7.24
C LEU A 180 16.32 -8.82 -6.68
N VAL A 181 16.68 -7.57 -6.98
CA VAL A 181 16.04 -6.37 -6.42
C VAL A 181 15.28 -5.54 -7.45
N GLN A 182 15.46 -5.80 -8.75
CA GLN A 182 14.90 -4.94 -9.81
C GLN A 182 13.37 -4.83 -9.80
N ASP A 183 12.69 -5.92 -9.40
CA ASP A 183 11.22 -6.04 -9.37
C ASP A 183 10.62 -5.68 -7.99
N ALA A 184 11.47 -5.52 -6.96
CA ALA A 184 11.01 -5.27 -5.60
C ALA A 184 10.19 -3.97 -5.49
N PRO A 185 10.57 -2.84 -6.13
CA PRO A 185 9.77 -1.62 -6.09
C PRO A 185 8.39 -1.78 -6.72
N GLU A 186 8.27 -2.53 -7.81
CA GLU A 186 6.98 -2.73 -8.47
C GLU A 186 6.03 -3.54 -7.58
N LYS A 187 6.53 -4.63 -6.98
CA LYS A 187 5.77 -5.45 -6.05
C LYS A 187 5.35 -4.65 -4.80
N ALA A 188 6.27 -3.88 -4.24
CA ALA A 188 6.00 -3.02 -3.10
C ALA A 188 5.01 -1.89 -3.42
N LEU A 189 5.10 -1.31 -4.63
CA LEU A 189 4.15 -0.29 -5.10
C LEU A 189 2.74 -0.85 -5.21
N LYS A 190 2.58 -2.06 -5.73
CA LYS A 190 1.28 -2.73 -5.80
C LYS A 190 0.69 -2.95 -4.41
N ALA A 191 1.50 -3.41 -3.45
CA ALA A 191 1.09 -3.58 -2.06
C ALA A 191 0.70 -2.25 -1.42
N LYS A 192 1.50 -1.19 -1.63
CA LYS A 192 1.20 0.17 -1.17
C LYS A 192 -0.15 0.65 -1.68
N LYS A 193 -0.40 0.56 -2.99
CA LYS A 193 -1.67 0.98 -3.60
C LYS A 193 -2.86 0.23 -3.01
N ALA A 194 -2.73 -1.10 -2.85
CA ALA A 194 -3.80 -1.91 -2.25
C ALA A 194 -4.09 -1.49 -0.80
N ALA A 195 -3.06 -1.19 0.00
CA ALA A 195 -3.23 -0.71 1.36
C ALA A 195 -3.88 0.69 1.41
N GLU A 196 -3.46 1.61 0.53
CA GLU A 196 -4.06 2.94 0.41
C GLU A 196 -5.52 2.87 -0.05
N GLU A 197 -5.86 1.99 -0.99
CA GLU A 197 -7.24 1.76 -1.45
C GLU A 197 -8.12 1.20 -0.32
N ALA A 198 -7.62 0.23 0.44
CA ALA A 198 -8.33 -0.32 1.59
C ALA A 198 -8.57 0.74 2.67
N LEU A 199 -7.57 1.55 2.98
CA LEU A 199 -7.69 2.66 3.92
C LEU A 199 -8.68 3.73 3.43
N ALA A 200 -8.63 4.08 2.15
CA ALA A 200 -9.56 5.03 1.54
C ALA A 200 -11.00 4.52 1.53
N ALA A 201 -11.19 3.21 1.32
CA ALA A 201 -12.51 2.58 1.42
C ALA A 201 -13.05 2.65 2.86
N ALA A 202 -12.23 2.32 3.86
CA ALA A 202 -12.60 2.39 5.27
C ALA A 202 -12.89 3.81 5.76
N LYS A 203 -12.26 4.83 5.18
CA LYS A 203 -12.49 6.24 5.51
C LYS A 203 -13.87 6.76 5.07
N LYS A 204 -14.56 6.07 4.15
CA LYS A 204 -15.88 6.52 3.68
C LYS A 204 -16.90 6.42 4.81
N CYS A 205 -17.76 7.43 4.91
CA CYS A 205 -18.83 7.43 5.90
C CYS A 205 -19.86 6.33 5.64
N VAL A 206 -20.18 5.58 6.69
CA VAL A 206 -21.25 4.57 6.69
C VAL A 206 -22.51 5.20 7.26
N ARG A 207 -23.65 5.06 6.58
CA ARG A 207 -24.96 5.46 7.12
C ARG A 207 -25.52 4.30 7.93
N GLU A 208 -25.90 4.57 9.17
CA GLU A 208 -26.46 3.58 10.09
C GLU A 208 -27.81 4.07 10.63
N ASP A 209 -28.91 3.57 10.07
CA ASP A 209 -30.27 3.96 10.47
C ASP A 209 -30.58 3.60 11.93
N GLY A 210 -29.84 2.62 12.48
CA GLY A 210 -29.94 2.21 13.89
C GLY A 210 -29.35 3.22 14.87
N LEU A 211 -28.51 4.18 14.45
CA LEU A 211 -28.00 5.24 15.33
C LEU A 211 -28.96 6.44 15.32
N THR A 212 -29.86 6.52 16.28
CA THR A 212 -30.90 7.57 16.29
C THR A 212 -30.68 8.60 17.38
N SER A 213 -30.90 9.88 17.05
CA SER A 213 -30.93 11.00 18.01
C SER A 213 -32.31 11.64 17.99
N LEU A 214 -33.13 11.41 19.02
CA LEU A 214 -34.53 11.83 19.08
C LEU A 214 -34.81 12.71 20.28
N ALA A 215 -35.55 13.80 20.09
CA ALA A 215 -36.01 14.62 21.19
C ALA A 215 -37.19 13.96 21.93
N VAL A 216 -37.19 14.08 23.25
CA VAL A 216 -38.25 13.63 24.14
C VAL A 216 -38.65 14.83 25.00
N GLY A 217 -39.91 15.26 24.91
CA GLY A 217 -40.44 16.41 25.65
C GLY A 217 -40.13 17.78 25.05
N LEU A 218 -39.66 17.87 23.80
CA LEU A 218 -39.56 19.15 23.09
C LEU A 218 -40.98 19.62 22.75
N PRO A 219 -41.47 20.76 23.27
CA PRO A 219 -42.81 21.25 22.95
C PRO A 219 -42.92 21.76 21.51
N SER A 220 -44.10 21.62 20.90
CA SER A 220 -44.39 22.14 19.56
C SER A 220 -44.60 23.65 19.52
N LYS A 221 -44.77 24.30 20.69
CA LYS A 221 -44.92 25.76 20.84
C LYS A 221 -44.20 26.24 22.10
N ILE A 222 -43.47 27.35 22.02
CA ILE A 222 -42.76 27.95 23.15
C ILE A 222 -43.07 29.44 23.23
N VAL A 223 -43.50 29.92 24.39
CA VAL A 223 -43.82 31.34 24.60
C VAL A 223 -42.56 32.14 24.90
N ALA A 224 -42.42 33.31 24.30
CA ALA A 224 -41.33 34.24 24.56
C ALA A 224 -41.19 34.56 26.05
N GLY A 225 -39.94 34.62 26.53
CA GLY A 225 -39.61 34.82 27.94
C GLY A 225 -39.73 33.58 28.81
N THR A 226 -39.96 32.40 28.21
CA THR A 226 -39.98 31.12 28.92
C THR A 226 -38.73 30.29 28.63
N THR A 227 -38.46 29.36 29.55
CA THR A 227 -37.41 28.34 29.42
C THR A 227 -38.06 26.97 29.47
N VAL A 228 -37.69 26.10 28.53
CA VAL A 228 -38.13 24.70 28.47
C VAL A 228 -36.93 23.78 28.48
N ASP A 229 -37.04 22.71 29.27
CA ASP A 229 -36.04 21.65 29.35
C ASP A 229 -36.60 20.39 28.67
N PHE A 230 -35.80 19.72 27.85
CA PHE A 230 -36.15 18.48 27.18
C PHE A 230 -34.92 17.57 27.07
N THR A 231 -35.09 16.37 26.52
CA THR A 231 -34.00 15.38 26.43
C THR A 231 -33.74 15.02 24.98
N LEU A 232 -32.47 15.00 24.58
CA LEU A 232 -32.03 14.30 23.38
C LEU A 232 -31.63 12.88 23.75
N ARG A 233 -32.42 11.91 23.30
CA ARG A 233 -32.13 10.48 23.47
C ARG A 233 -31.37 9.97 22.27
N VAL A 234 -30.14 9.56 22.53
CA VAL A 234 -29.23 8.94 21.55
C VAL A 234 -29.28 7.44 21.76
N THR A 235 -29.66 6.69 20.73
CA THR A 235 -29.84 5.23 20.80
C THR A 235 -28.95 4.56 19.77
N ASN A 236 -28.20 3.55 20.20
CA ASN A 236 -27.48 2.65 19.32
C ASN A 236 -28.30 1.37 19.11
N GLY A 237 -29.12 1.35 18.07
CA GLY A 237 -29.86 0.17 17.61
C GLY A 237 -29.05 -0.77 16.72
N THR A 238 -27.74 -0.54 16.54
CA THR A 238 -26.86 -1.38 15.73
C THR A 238 -26.28 -2.53 16.56
N GLU A 239 -25.61 -3.48 15.89
CA GLU A 239 -24.84 -4.55 16.54
C GLU A 239 -23.41 -4.12 16.93
N ARG A 240 -23.05 -2.86 16.68
CA ARG A 240 -21.69 -2.35 16.89
C ARG A 240 -21.57 -1.62 18.21
N THR A 241 -20.37 -1.61 18.79
CA THR A 241 -20.06 -0.63 19.84
C THR A 241 -19.60 0.65 19.17
N LEU A 242 -20.24 1.77 19.48
CA LEU A 242 -19.99 3.05 18.84
C LEU A 242 -19.42 4.05 19.85
N THR A 243 -18.47 4.86 19.40
CA THR A 243 -18.14 6.14 20.03
C THR A 243 -18.97 7.20 19.32
N VAL A 244 -19.76 7.99 20.05
CA VAL A 244 -20.81 8.84 19.46
C VAL A 244 -20.64 10.30 19.89
N ASP A 245 -20.73 11.18 18.90
CA ASP A 245 -20.82 12.63 19.02
C ASP A 245 -22.22 13.08 18.56
N PRO A 246 -23.17 13.27 19.49
CA PRO A 246 -24.47 13.84 19.19
C PRO A 246 -24.33 15.21 18.52
N LEU A 247 -25.02 15.41 17.38
CA LEU A 247 -25.00 16.65 16.62
C LEU A 247 -26.34 17.38 16.79
N VAL A 248 -26.30 18.66 17.13
CA VAL A 248 -27.50 19.47 17.36
C VAL A 248 -27.42 20.81 16.63
N PHE A 249 -28.56 21.33 16.20
CA PHE A 249 -28.69 22.69 15.66
C PHE A 249 -30.08 23.25 15.94
N PHE A 250 -30.18 24.54 16.20
CA PHE A 250 -31.45 25.25 16.42
C PHE A 250 -31.45 26.53 15.59
N HIS A 251 -32.59 26.86 14.99
CA HIS A 251 -32.72 28.06 14.18
C HIS A 251 -34.14 28.61 14.21
N VAL A 252 -34.27 29.93 14.29
CA VAL A 252 -35.55 30.62 14.13
C VAL A 252 -35.64 31.14 12.70
N ASN A 253 -36.74 30.84 12.03
CA ASN A 253 -37.00 31.26 10.67
C ASN A 253 -37.02 32.79 10.56
N GLY A 254 -36.39 33.32 9.52
CA GLY A 254 -36.25 34.75 9.30
C GLY A 254 -35.01 35.39 9.94
N GLU A 255 -34.25 34.66 10.78
CA GLU A 255 -32.98 35.15 11.31
C GLU A 255 -31.86 35.04 10.27
N GLY A 256 -31.10 36.12 10.09
CA GLY A 256 -29.92 36.15 9.24
C GLY A 256 -28.72 35.45 9.88
N ARG A 257 -27.78 34.96 9.04
CA ARG A 257 -26.51 34.40 9.53
C ARG A 257 -25.73 35.45 10.33
N GLY A 258 -25.42 35.13 11.59
CA GLY A 258 -24.65 36.01 12.48
C GLY A 258 -25.49 37.04 13.24
N GLU A 259 -26.81 37.03 13.08
CA GLU A 259 -27.71 37.76 13.96
C GLU A 259 -27.82 37.07 15.32
N LYS A 260 -28.07 37.85 16.37
CA LYS A 260 -28.31 37.29 17.70
C LYS A 260 -29.64 36.55 17.66
N SER A 261 -29.60 35.23 17.84
CA SER A 261 -30.83 34.45 17.86
C SER A 261 -31.73 34.81 19.04
N ALA A 262 -33.04 34.81 18.80
CA ALA A 262 -34.09 34.86 19.80
C ALA A 262 -34.14 33.57 20.64
N LEU A 263 -33.43 32.51 20.22
CA LEU A 263 -33.26 31.28 20.96
C LEU A 263 -31.87 31.17 21.59
N LYS A 264 -31.83 30.96 22.90
CA LYS A 264 -30.64 30.49 23.59
C LYS A 264 -30.79 28.99 23.86
N ALA A 265 -29.98 28.19 23.19
CA ALA A 265 -29.92 26.74 23.39
C ALA A 265 -28.74 26.36 24.28
N GLU A 266 -28.97 25.45 25.23
CA GLU A 266 -27.96 24.97 26.16
C GLU A 266 -28.07 23.45 26.34
N TRP A 267 -26.96 22.77 26.59
CA TRP A 267 -26.94 21.35 26.96
C TRP A 267 -26.26 21.15 28.32
N SER A 268 -26.63 20.10 29.05
CA SER A 268 -26.01 19.80 30.34
C SER A 268 -24.90 18.76 30.20
N ASN A 269 -23.72 19.08 30.73
CA ASN A 269 -22.63 18.11 30.88
C ASN A 269 -22.72 17.28 32.18
N GLY A 270 -23.86 17.35 32.89
CA GLY A 270 -24.10 16.71 34.18
C GLY A 270 -23.77 17.59 35.40
N ALA A 271 -22.94 18.62 35.25
CA ALA A 271 -22.62 19.59 36.30
C ALA A 271 -23.19 20.98 36.01
N ASP A 272 -22.96 21.46 34.79
CA ASP A 272 -23.27 22.82 34.34
C ASP A 272 -24.02 22.82 33.00
N TRP A 273 -24.63 23.95 32.68
CA TRP A 273 -25.23 24.23 31.37
C TRP A 273 -24.18 24.85 30.44
N GLN A 274 -24.04 24.28 29.26
CA GLN A 274 -23.15 24.73 28.20
C GLN A 274 -23.98 25.39 27.11
N THR A 275 -23.73 26.67 26.84
CA THR A 275 -24.45 27.42 25.80
C THR A 275 -23.91 27.05 24.42
N LEU A 276 -24.82 26.81 23.48
CA LEU A 276 -24.51 26.59 22.06
C LEU A 276 -24.30 27.93 21.35
N SER A 277 -23.42 27.96 20.35
CA SER A 277 -23.20 29.13 19.50
C SER A 277 -24.44 29.49 18.68
N GLY A 278 -25.20 28.49 18.24
CA GLY A 278 -26.38 28.66 17.39
C GLY A 278 -26.07 29.07 15.95
N THR A 279 -24.80 29.16 15.55
CA THR A 279 -24.42 29.61 14.19
C THR A 279 -24.23 28.48 13.19
N GLU A 280 -23.93 27.29 13.68
CA GLU A 280 -23.73 26.07 12.89
C GLU A 280 -24.09 24.83 13.72
N PRO A 281 -24.28 23.64 13.11
CA PRO A 281 -24.45 22.41 13.85
C PRO A 281 -23.25 22.12 14.76
N GLU A 282 -23.52 21.76 16.01
CA GLU A 282 -22.50 21.57 17.05
C GLU A 282 -22.57 20.15 17.63
N HIS A 283 -21.39 19.53 17.84
CA HIS A 283 -21.28 18.28 18.58
C HIS A 283 -21.31 18.54 20.08
N ILE A 284 -22.12 17.77 20.80
CA ILE A 284 -22.31 17.92 22.25
C ILE A 284 -22.15 16.57 22.94
N ALA A 285 -21.85 16.59 24.24
CA ALA A 285 -21.96 15.41 25.11
C ALA A 285 -21.35 14.12 24.52
N HIS A 286 -20.06 14.17 24.17
CA HIS A 286 -19.31 13.01 23.66
C HIS A 286 -19.56 11.74 24.49
N ILE A 287 -19.81 10.63 23.80
CA ILE A 287 -20.09 9.32 24.40
C ILE A 287 -18.98 8.36 23.96
N ASP A 288 -18.03 8.08 24.86
CA ASP A 288 -16.88 7.23 24.56
C ASP A 288 -17.31 5.82 24.09
N VAL A 289 -18.31 5.23 24.75
CA VAL A 289 -18.75 3.86 24.52
C VAL A 289 -20.27 3.74 24.63
N LEU A 290 -20.94 3.62 23.49
CA LEU A 290 -22.35 3.27 23.38
C LEU A 290 -22.48 1.85 22.81
N LYS A 291 -22.77 0.88 23.70
CA LYS A 291 -22.92 -0.54 23.35
C LYS A 291 -24.14 -0.80 22.45
N PRO A 292 -24.18 -1.94 21.73
CA PRO A 292 -25.37 -2.40 21.03
C PRO A 292 -26.62 -2.38 21.92
N GLY A 293 -27.72 -1.81 21.41
CA GLY A 293 -28.97 -1.59 22.13
C GLY A 293 -28.91 -0.51 23.22
N GLY A 294 -27.76 0.15 23.42
CA GLY A 294 -27.54 1.15 24.44
C GLY A 294 -28.24 2.47 24.15
N GLN A 295 -28.51 3.24 25.20
CA GLN A 295 -29.10 4.58 25.13
C GLN A 295 -28.35 5.55 26.04
N SER A 296 -28.27 6.80 25.62
CA SER A 296 -27.76 7.93 26.40
C SER A 296 -28.71 9.12 26.25
N ASP A 297 -29.03 9.77 27.36
CA ASP A 297 -29.94 10.90 27.42
C ASP A 297 -29.14 12.17 27.75
N VAL A 298 -29.17 13.15 26.83
CA VAL A 298 -28.54 14.46 26.99
C VAL A 298 -29.62 15.49 27.29
N LYS A 299 -29.52 16.19 28.43
CA LYS A 299 -30.47 17.25 28.77
C LYS A 299 -30.18 18.49 27.95
N LEU A 300 -31.21 19.05 27.33
CA LEU A 300 -31.20 20.29 26.58
C LEU A 300 -32.16 21.28 27.19
N ARG A 301 -31.85 22.56 26.99
CA ARG A 301 -32.65 23.69 27.45
C ARG A 301 -32.75 24.71 26.32
N LEU A 302 -33.96 25.20 26.09
CA LEU A 302 -34.21 26.35 25.23
C LEU A 302 -34.79 27.47 26.06
N THR A 303 -34.17 28.64 25.98
CA THR A 303 -34.72 29.89 26.52
C THR A 303 -35.05 30.81 25.36
N VAL A 304 -36.30 31.24 25.29
CA VAL A 304 -36.77 32.18 24.26
C VAL A 304 -36.66 33.59 24.84
N ASP A 305 -36.02 34.51 24.10
CA ASP A 305 -35.93 35.91 24.49
C ASP A 305 -37.34 36.48 24.72
N SER A 306 -37.51 37.31 25.75
CA SER A 306 -38.81 37.91 26.09
C SER A 306 -39.36 38.84 25.01
N GLU A 307 -38.48 39.35 24.13
CA GLU A 307 -38.84 40.23 23.01
C GLU A 307 -39.09 39.44 21.71
N ALA A 308 -38.96 38.11 21.74
CA ALA A 308 -39.20 37.28 20.57
C ALA A 308 -40.61 37.46 20.02
N GLN A 309 -40.69 37.65 18.70
CA GLN A 309 -41.95 37.74 17.98
C GLN A 309 -42.45 36.33 17.61
N ASP A 310 -43.66 36.29 17.06
CA ASP A 310 -44.21 35.07 16.48
C ASP A 310 -43.33 34.62 15.30
N ALA A 311 -42.80 33.40 15.38
CA ALA A 311 -41.90 32.87 14.36
C ALA A 311 -41.87 31.34 14.36
N ASP A 312 -41.72 30.74 13.19
CA ASP A 312 -41.39 29.32 13.09
C ASP A 312 -39.93 29.09 13.51
N ALA A 313 -39.66 27.97 14.17
CA ALA A 313 -38.33 27.55 14.53
C ALA A 313 -38.14 26.05 14.26
N LEU A 314 -36.88 25.65 14.11
CA LEU A 314 -36.51 24.27 13.87
C LEU A 314 -35.38 23.84 14.79
N ALA A 315 -35.36 22.54 15.10
CA ALA A 315 -34.22 21.85 15.67
C ALA A 315 -33.81 20.69 14.77
N LEU A 316 -32.51 20.52 14.55
CA LEU A 316 -31.94 19.37 13.85
C LEU A 316 -31.14 18.53 14.84
N PHE A 317 -31.38 17.23 14.83
CA PHE A 317 -30.66 16.28 15.68
C PHE A 317 -30.15 15.11 14.87
N ALA A 318 -28.90 14.72 15.08
CA ALA A 318 -28.31 13.53 14.52
C ALA A 318 -27.27 12.93 15.49
N GLY A 319 -26.73 11.76 15.14
CA GLY A 319 -25.56 11.21 15.79
C GLY A 319 -24.48 11.00 14.75
N ASP A 320 -23.31 11.59 14.97
CA ASP A 320 -22.10 11.20 14.25
C ASP A 320 -21.32 10.27 15.17
N ALA A 321 -20.64 9.29 14.62
CA ALA A 321 -20.01 8.23 15.39
C ALA A 321 -18.80 7.65 14.69
N SER A 322 -18.07 6.83 15.42
CA SER A 322 -17.02 5.96 14.91
C SER A 322 -17.08 4.60 15.59
N ASP A 323 -16.49 3.60 14.94
CA ASP A 323 -16.20 2.30 15.52
C ASP A 323 -14.77 1.88 15.19
N ALA A 324 -14.34 0.71 15.66
CA ALA A 324 -12.98 0.22 15.45
C ALA A 324 -12.59 0.05 13.96
N TYR A 325 -13.57 -0.03 13.06
CA TYR A 325 -13.38 -0.29 11.64
C TYR A 325 -13.70 0.93 10.76
N ASN A 326 -14.56 1.82 11.24
CA ASN A 326 -15.10 2.95 10.49
C ASN A 326 -14.93 4.23 11.32
N PRO A 327 -14.06 5.15 10.88
CA PRO A 327 -13.87 6.43 11.55
C PRO A 327 -15.05 7.39 11.33
N CYS A 328 -15.99 7.05 10.42
CA CYS A 328 -17.16 7.86 10.13
C CYS A 328 -18.40 6.98 10.00
N VAL A 329 -19.29 7.09 10.98
CA VAL A 329 -20.61 6.46 11.04
C VAL A 329 -21.63 7.59 11.27
N LEU A 330 -22.67 7.67 10.44
CA LEU A 330 -23.64 8.77 10.51
C LEU A 330 -25.05 8.20 10.69
N GLY A 331 -25.68 8.60 11.78
CA GLY A 331 -27.11 8.37 12.02
C GLY A 331 -27.99 9.33 11.21
N PRO A 332 -29.26 8.97 10.95
CA PRO A 332 -30.20 9.85 10.27
C PRO A 332 -30.39 11.15 11.04
N MET A 333 -30.37 12.27 10.32
CA MET A 333 -30.79 13.55 10.89
C MET A 333 -32.32 13.60 11.00
N LYS A 334 -32.83 14.16 12.08
CA LYS A 334 -34.25 14.44 12.30
C LYS A 334 -34.45 15.93 12.50
N ARG A 335 -35.46 16.46 11.83
CA ARG A 335 -35.92 17.84 11.96
C ARG A 335 -37.11 17.88 12.91
N TYR A 336 -37.18 18.88 13.77
CA TYR A 336 -38.32 19.15 14.64
C TYR A 336 -38.72 20.60 14.43
N ASP A 337 -39.89 20.82 13.86
CA ASP A 337 -40.46 22.15 13.70
C ASP A 337 -41.30 22.49 14.94
N PHE A 338 -41.17 23.73 15.43
CA PHE A 338 -41.94 24.27 16.57
C PHE A 338 -42.15 25.77 16.41
N GLU A 339 -43.17 26.32 17.05
CA GLU A 339 -43.54 27.74 16.94
C GLU A 339 -43.07 28.53 18.17
N LEU A 340 -42.53 29.72 17.95
CA LEU A 340 -42.34 30.73 18.98
C LEU A 340 -43.58 31.62 19.03
N LEU A 341 -44.14 31.81 20.22
CA LEU A 341 -45.29 32.68 20.43
C LEU A 341 -44.88 33.95 21.19
N PRO A 342 -45.47 35.12 20.92
CA PRO A 342 -45.18 36.36 21.64
C PRO A 342 -45.44 36.23 23.14
N ALA A 343 -44.75 37.06 23.93
CA ALA A 343 -44.89 37.07 25.38
C ALA A 343 -46.34 37.34 25.82
N GLY A 344 -46.81 36.61 26.84
CA GLY A 344 -48.18 36.71 27.35
C GLY A 344 -49.24 35.98 26.52
N SER A 345 -48.85 35.30 25.44
CA SER A 345 -49.74 34.40 24.69
C SER A 345 -50.15 33.19 25.53
N ASN A 346 -51.40 32.73 25.35
CA ASN A 346 -51.84 31.45 25.88
C ASN A 346 -51.69 30.38 24.78
N PRO A 347 -50.75 29.43 24.90
CA PRO A 347 -50.49 28.44 23.86
C PRO A 347 -51.59 27.37 23.77
N GLY A 348 -52.51 27.30 24.74
CA GLY A 348 -53.45 26.19 24.87
C GLY A 348 -52.74 24.86 25.22
N PRO A 349 -53.33 23.70 24.90
CA PRO A 349 -52.65 22.42 24.97
C PRO A 349 -51.45 22.41 23.99
N VAL A 350 -50.26 22.12 24.52
CA VAL A 350 -49.02 22.02 23.74
C VAL A 350 -48.60 20.56 23.67
N ASP A 351 -48.60 20.01 22.46
CA ASP A 351 -48.09 18.67 22.19
C ASP A 351 -46.55 18.68 22.06
N GLU A 352 -45.94 17.50 22.02
CA GLU A 352 -44.52 17.39 21.66
C GLU A 352 -44.32 17.61 20.16
N ALA A 353 -43.26 18.34 19.81
CA ALA A 353 -42.77 18.46 18.45
C ALA A 353 -42.41 17.07 17.91
N LYS A 354 -42.84 16.77 16.69
CA LYS A 354 -42.65 15.45 16.09
C LYS A 354 -41.40 15.41 15.22
N PRO A 355 -40.66 14.28 15.20
CA PRO A 355 -39.55 14.11 14.28
C PRO A 355 -40.04 14.04 12.82
N GLY A 356 -39.59 15.00 12.03
CA GLY A 356 -39.67 15.02 10.57
C GLY A 356 -38.37 14.60 9.90
N GLN A 357 -38.42 14.52 8.57
CA GLN A 357 -37.23 14.40 7.73
C GLN A 357 -36.53 15.76 7.63
N PRO A 358 -35.20 15.79 7.47
CA PRO A 358 -34.49 17.03 7.18
C PRO A 358 -34.98 17.62 5.86
N GLY A 359 -35.04 18.95 5.79
CA GLY A 359 -35.18 19.69 4.54
C GLY A 359 -33.97 19.54 3.64
N GLU A 360 -34.07 20.05 2.41
CA GLU A 360 -33.04 19.90 1.38
C GLU A 360 -31.65 20.40 1.80
N ASP A 361 -31.60 21.50 2.55
CA ASP A 361 -30.37 22.16 2.99
C ASP A 361 -29.96 21.84 4.44
N ASP A 362 -30.72 21.00 5.14
CA ASP A 362 -30.55 20.74 6.58
C ASP A 362 -29.41 19.75 6.87
N ASP A 363 -29.33 18.62 6.13
CA ASP A 363 -28.30 17.60 6.32
C ASP A 363 -27.22 17.69 5.22
N LYS A 364 -26.18 18.48 5.48
CA LYS A 364 -25.02 18.61 4.57
C LYS A 364 -23.98 17.49 4.72
N ARG A 365 -24.23 16.50 5.59
CA ARG A 365 -23.28 15.41 5.82
C ARG A 365 -23.25 14.45 4.61
N PRO A 366 -22.12 13.79 4.30
CA PRO A 366 -21.98 12.94 3.12
C PRO A 366 -23.08 11.85 3.03
N GLY A 367 -23.70 11.68 1.86
CA GLY A 367 -24.71 10.64 1.64
C GLY A 367 -26.08 10.93 2.24
N ALA A 368 -26.39 12.17 2.63
CA ALA A 368 -27.76 12.58 2.94
C ALA A 368 -28.60 12.45 1.65
N ALA A 369 -29.65 11.63 1.66
CA ALA A 369 -30.50 11.47 0.48
C ALA A 369 -31.13 12.82 0.11
N LYS A 370 -31.03 13.22 -1.16
CA LYS A 370 -31.77 14.37 -1.68
C LYS A 370 -33.28 14.11 -1.56
N PRO A 371 -34.07 15.02 -1.00
CA PRO A 371 -35.51 14.98 -1.18
C PRO A 371 -35.82 15.21 -2.68
N GLY A 372 -36.27 14.17 -3.37
CA GLY A 372 -36.93 14.27 -4.68
C GLY A 372 -36.10 14.89 -5.82
N THR A 373 -35.21 14.12 -6.44
CA THR A 373 -35.01 14.11 -7.91
C THR A 373 -33.99 13.03 -8.27
N ASP A 374 -34.50 11.85 -8.61
CA ASP A 374 -33.78 10.96 -9.52
C ASP A 374 -33.73 11.65 -10.88
N THR A 375 -32.57 12.21 -11.23
CA THR A 375 -31.96 12.07 -12.55
C THR A 375 -30.51 12.54 -12.49
N GLY A 376 -29.57 11.60 -12.59
CA GLY A 376 -28.33 11.82 -13.35
C GLY A 376 -27.21 12.62 -12.67
N THR A 377 -26.01 12.04 -12.75
CA THR A 377 -24.69 12.69 -12.65
C THR A 377 -24.24 13.19 -11.27
N SER A 378 -23.34 12.39 -10.69
CA SER A 378 -22.34 12.82 -9.71
C SER A 378 -21.49 13.98 -10.26
N PRO A 379 -21.25 15.08 -9.51
CA PRO A 379 -20.13 15.95 -9.82
C PRO A 379 -18.86 15.38 -9.18
N GLN A 380 -18.02 14.80 -10.04
CA GLN A 380 -16.60 14.66 -9.83
C GLN A 380 -15.95 16.05 -9.73
N GLY A 381 -15.14 16.27 -8.69
CA GLY A 381 -14.18 17.36 -8.62
C GLY A 381 -12.78 16.77 -8.43
N GLY A 382 -12.19 16.31 -9.52
CA GLY A 382 -10.78 15.91 -9.58
C GLY A 382 -9.94 17.02 -10.19
N THR A 383 -8.73 17.19 -9.66
CA THR A 383 -7.64 17.93 -10.30
C THR A 383 -7.17 17.22 -11.58
N SER A 384 -7.02 18.03 -12.63
CA SER A 384 -6.05 17.97 -13.74
C SER A 384 -6.08 16.83 -14.79
N GLU A 385 -6.07 17.31 -16.05
CA GLU A 385 -5.44 16.77 -17.27
C GLU A 385 -6.15 15.68 -18.10
N GLN A 386 -6.84 16.18 -19.14
CA GLN A 386 -6.61 15.89 -20.57
C GLN A 386 -6.69 14.44 -21.07
N ALA A 387 -7.77 14.11 -21.80
CA ALA A 387 -7.78 14.05 -23.28
C ALA A 387 -9.07 13.38 -23.76
N ALA A 388 -9.74 14.03 -24.72
CA ALA A 388 -10.90 13.52 -25.40
C ALA A 388 -10.51 12.45 -26.43
N ALA A 389 -11.21 11.32 -26.40
CA ALA A 389 -11.38 10.45 -27.55
C ALA A 389 -12.86 10.07 -27.67
N THR A 390 -13.40 10.40 -28.83
CA THR A 390 -14.76 10.21 -29.34
C THR A 390 -15.17 8.75 -29.46
N GLY A 391 -16.46 8.43 -29.27
CA GLY A 391 -17.02 7.17 -29.74
C GLY A 391 -18.38 6.82 -29.16
N THR A 392 -19.42 7.12 -29.92
CA THR A 392 -20.85 6.83 -29.79
C THR A 392 -21.16 5.34 -29.56
N ASP A 393 -22.14 5.01 -28.71
CA ASP A 393 -23.45 4.48 -29.10
C ASP A 393 -24.17 3.74 -27.96
N ALA A 394 -25.48 3.94 -27.95
CA ALA A 394 -26.45 3.40 -27.00
C ALA A 394 -26.81 1.94 -27.32
N ASP A 395 -27.07 1.14 -26.28
CA ASP A 395 -28.25 0.27 -26.25
C ASP A 395 -28.48 -0.28 -24.84
N GLY A 396 -29.73 -0.22 -24.39
CA GLY A 396 -30.17 -0.65 -23.07
C GLY A 396 -30.47 -2.15 -22.98
N ALA A 397 -30.16 -2.74 -21.82
CA ALA A 397 -30.73 -4.01 -21.40
C ALA A 397 -30.99 -3.97 -19.89
N LEU A 398 -32.26 -4.19 -19.53
CA LEU A 398 -32.78 -4.26 -18.17
C LEU A 398 -32.40 -5.58 -17.47
N ALA A 399 -32.29 -5.49 -16.14
CA ALA A 399 -32.41 -6.55 -15.15
C ALA A 399 -31.42 -7.72 -15.23
N THR A 400 -30.37 -7.65 -14.41
CA THR A 400 -29.74 -8.84 -13.82
C THR A 400 -29.51 -8.55 -12.35
N THR A 401 -30.37 -9.09 -11.48
CA THR A 401 -30.07 -9.23 -10.05
C THR A 401 -28.98 -10.28 -9.91
N GLY A 402 -27.74 -9.85 -10.05
CA GLY A 402 -26.54 -10.66 -9.91
C GLY A 402 -25.80 -10.21 -8.66
N THR A 403 -25.77 -11.10 -7.67
CA THR A 403 -24.85 -11.12 -6.54
C THR A 403 -23.50 -10.51 -6.88
N SER A 404 -23.11 -9.47 -6.15
CA SER A 404 -21.81 -8.83 -6.31
C SER A 404 -20.70 -9.83 -5.97
N SER A 405 -20.03 -10.34 -6.99
CA SER A 405 -18.80 -11.12 -6.92
C SER A 405 -17.61 -10.23 -6.53
N ALA A 406 -17.69 -9.56 -5.37
CA ALA A 406 -16.61 -8.71 -4.83
C ALA A 406 -16.05 -9.23 -3.50
N MET A 407 -16.45 -10.43 -3.07
CA MET A 407 -15.85 -11.13 -1.93
C MET A 407 -15.24 -12.45 -2.39
N GLY A 408 -14.23 -12.36 -3.26
CA GLY A 408 -13.19 -13.38 -3.34
C GLY A 408 -12.18 -13.11 -2.21
N PRO A 409 -11.61 -14.14 -1.57
CA PRO A 409 -10.96 -13.98 -0.27
C PRO A 409 -9.75 -13.05 -0.39
N LEU A 410 -9.81 -11.93 0.32
CA LEU A 410 -8.62 -11.22 0.81
C LEU A 410 -7.92 -12.15 1.81
N ALA A 411 -7.24 -13.18 1.31
CA ALA A 411 -6.12 -13.76 2.01
C ALA A 411 -5.02 -12.69 1.97
N VAL A 412 -5.03 -11.84 2.98
CA VAL A 412 -3.95 -10.88 3.26
C VAL A 412 -2.65 -11.66 3.17
N ALA A 413 -1.82 -11.28 2.20
CA ALA A 413 -0.46 -11.80 2.04
C ALA A 413 0.36 -11.36 3.26
N GLY A 414 0.25 -12.13 4.34
CA GLY A 414 1.20 -12.11 5.44
C GLY A 414 2.53 -12.69 4.99
N ALA A 415 3.61 -12.04 5.42
CA ALA A 415 5.01 -12.41 5.23
C ALA A 415 5.60 -12.21 3.81
N VAL A 416 5.97 -10.96 3.51
CA VAL A 416 7.15 -10.71 2.65
C VAL A 416 8.36 -10.59 3.57
N THR A 417 8.95 -11.73 3.97
CA THR A 417 10.32 -11.75 4.48
C THR A 417 11.27 -11.57 3.32
N VAL A 418 11.70 -10.34 3.04
CA VAL A 418 12.90 -10.11 2.21
C VAL A 418 14.10 -10.49 3.08
N VAL A 419 14.53 -11.74 2.97
CA VAL A 419 15.81 -12.19 3.53
C VAL A 419 16.91 -11.60 2.65
N LEU A 420 17.41 -10.42 3.02
CA LEU A 420 18.70 -9.90 2.54
C LEU A 420 19.83 -10.72 3.19
N GLY A 421 20.02 -11.95 2.72
CA GLY A 421 21.18 -12.77 3.07
C GLY A 421 22.36 -12.43 2.16
N VAL A 422 23.26 -11.57 2.62
CA VAL A 422 24.58 -11.39 1.99
C VAL A 422 25.44 -12.59 2.35
N GLY A 423 25.43 -13.62 1.51
CA GLY A 423 26.32 -14.77 1.59
C GLY A 423 27.54 -14.56 0.69
N VAL A 424 28.68 -14.18 1.26
CA VAL A 424 29.98 -14.19 0.56
C VAL A 424 30.42 -15.65 0.38
N VAL A 425 30.50 -16.12 -0.86
CA VAL A 425 31.14 -17.41 -1.19
C VAL A 425 32.63 -17.16 -1.44
N VAL A 426 33.46 -17.38 -0.41
CA VAL A 426 34.91 -17.54 -0.56
C VAL A 426 35.19 -18.99 -0.95
N VAL A 427 35.41 -19.26 -2.24
CA VAL A 427 36.07 -20.50 -2.68
C VAL A 427 37.57 -20.25 -2.67
N VAL A 428 38.24 -20.65 -1.57
CA VAL A 428 39.70 -20.84 -1.57
C VAL A 428 40.00 -22.30 -1.91
N ARG A 429 40.57 -22.47 -3.09
CA ARG A 429 41.22 -23.68 -3.59
C ARG A 429 42.40 -24.04 -2.68
N ARG A 430 42.39 -25.22 -2.05
CA ARG A 430 43.63 -25.87 -1.56
C ARG A 430 43.79 -27.24 -2.20
N ARG A 431 44.70 -27.32 -3.18
CA ARG A 431 45.40 -28.56 -3.52
C ARG A 431 46.40 -28.85 -2.39
N LYS A 432 46.47 -30.10 -1.94
CA LYS A 432 47.69 -30.68 -1.39
C LYS A 432 47.83 -32.11 -1.88
N ALA A 433 48.91 -32.35 -2.62
CA ALA A 433 49.44 -33.66 -2.93
C ALA A 433 49.95 -34.34 -1.65
N ALA A 434 49.81 -35.66 -1.60
CA ALA A 434 50.65 -36.51 -0.77
C ALA A 434 50.93 -37.78 -1.56
N ASP A 435 52.22 -37.95 -1.88
CA ASP A 435 52.88 -39.21 -2.18
C ASP A 435 52.53 -40.28 -1.16
N ASN A 436 52.52 -41.55 -1.58
CA ASN A 436 52.95 -42.67 -0.75
C ASN A 436 53.45 -43.82 -1.63
N VAL A 437 54.71 -44.17 -1.37
CA VAL A 437 55.39 -45.49 -1.41
C VAL A 437 55.13 -46.44 -2.58
#